data_AF-A0A950WPI4-F1
#
_entry.id   AF-A0A950WPI4-F1
#
_cell.length_a   1.000
_cell.length_b   1.000
_cell.length_c   1.000
_cell.angle_alpha   90.00
_cell.angle_beta   90.00
_cell.angle_gamma   90.00
#
_symmetry.space_group_name_H-M   'P 1'
#
loop_
_entity.id
_entity.type
_entity.pdbx_description
1 polymer ?
#
loop_
_entity_poly.entity_id
_entity_poly.type
_entity_poly.pdbx_seq_one_letter_code
_entity_poly.pdbx_strand_id
1 'polypeptide(L)'
;MFAIFKYTLVAVIVVASVMTVLHAFHSDTVSHLNTIIPWFAGFEALCALLLLVPKVKKIAAILLLMVFAIALIVHGPLDELVLFVYAAGVLLVGFSGPSSS
;
A
#
# COMPACT_ATOMS: atom_id res chain seq x y z
N MET A 1 -1.29 2.85 -21.73
CA MET A 1 -0.57 3.59 -20.67
C MET A 1 -1.18 3.40 -19.29
N PHE A 2 -2.48 3.63 -19.09
CA PHE A 2 -3.12 3.53 -17.77
C PHE A 2 -3.00 2.14 -17.10
N ALA A 3 -3.12 1.07 -17.88
CA ALA A 3 -2.93 -0.30 -17.38
C ALA A 3 -1.50 -0.52 -16.85
N ILE A 4 -0.48 -0.08 -17.60
CA ILE A 4 0.93 -0.21 -17.20
C ILE A 4 1.17 0.53 -15.89
N PHE A 5 0.71 1.78 -15.77
CA PHE A 5 0.79 2.55 -14.53
C PHE A 5 0.15 1.81 -13.34
N LYS A 6 -1.07 1.27 -13.53
CA LYS A 6 -1.77 0.50 -12.50
C LYS A 6 -0.94 -0.72 -12.04
N TYR A 7 -0.42 -1.51 -12.98
CA TYR A 7 0.38 -2.69 -12.65
C TYR A 7 1.70 -2.31 -11.96
N THR A 8 2.37 -1.25 -12.41
CA THR A 8 3.59 -0.75 -11.77
C THR A 8 3.33 -0.27 -10.35
N LEU A 9 2.25 0.50 -10.12
CA LEU A 9 1.89 0.97 -8.78
C LEU A 9 1.64 -0.20 -7.83
N VAL A 10 0.88 -1.21 -8.27
CA VAL A 10 0.61 -2.41 -7.46
C VAL A 10 1.90 -3.17 -7.16
N ALA A 11 2.77 -3.35 -8.17
CA ALA A 11 4.03 -4.04 -7.99
C ALA A 11 4.94 -3.33 -6.98
N VAL A 12 5.04 -1.99 -7.06
CA VAL A 12 5.86 -1.20 -6.13
C VAL A 12 5.34 -1.28 -4.71
N ILE A 13 4.02 -1.18 -4.49
CA ILE A 13 3.42 -1.30 -3.15
C ILE A 13 3.68 -2.71 -2.58
N VAL A 14 3.50 -3.75 -3.39
CA VAL A 14 3.77 -5.13 -2.95
C VAL A 14 5.24 -5.34 -2.59
N VAL A 15 6.17 -4.83 -3.41
CA VAL A 15 7.60 -4.91 -3.12
C VAL A 15 7.95 -4.16 -1.84
N ALA A 16 7.39 -2.95 -1.64
CA ALA A 16 7.57 -2.18 -0.41
C ALA A 16 7.07 -2.95 0.81
N SER A 17 5.86 -3.52 0.76
CA SER A 17 5.33 -4.38 1.84
C SER A 17 6.24 -5.56 2.14
N VAL A 18 6.74 -6.26 1.11
CA VAL A 18 7.63 -7.41 1.31
C VAL A 18 8.94 -6.97 1.97
N MET A 19 9.52 -5.85 1.54
CA MET A 19 10.71 -5.29 2.17
C MET A 19 10.47 -4.93 3.64
N THR A 20 9.33 -4.32 3.97
CA THR A 20 8.96 -3.99 5.35
C THR A 20 8.83 -5.24 6.21
N VAL A 21 8.22 -6.31 5.69
CA VAL A 21 8.12 -7.61 6.38
C VAL A 21 9.51 -8.21 6.60
N LEU A 22 10.36 -8.24 5.57
CA LEU A 22 11.71 -8.80 5.66
C LEU A 22 12.59 -8.02 6.64
N HIS A 23 12.45 -6.70 6.68
CA HIS A 23 13.15 -5.84 7.62
C HIS A 23 12.68 -6.09 9.06
N ALA A 24 11.37 -6.26 9.27
CA ALA A 24 10.80 -6.59 10.58
C ALA A 24 11.30 -7.96 11.10
N PHE A 25 11.49 -8.94 10.21
CA PHE A 25 12.05 -10.26 10.57
C PHE A 25 13.56 -10.24 10.88
N HIS A 26 14.33 -9.30 10.32
CA HIS A 26 15.76 -9.16 10.61
C HIS A 26 16.06 -8.34 11.87
N SER A 27 15.07 -7.60 12.40
CA SER A 27 15.24 -6.82 13.61
C SER A 27 14.90 -7.67 14.83
N ASP A 28 15.92 -8.18 15.53
CA ASP A 28 15.83 -8.95 16.79
C ASP A 28 15.23 -8.17 17.99
N THR A 29 14.59 -7.02 17.73
CA THR A 29 14.08 -6.14 18.77
C THR A 29 12.68 -6.58 19.19
N VAL A 30 12.59 -7.16 20.39
CA VAL A 30 11.35 -7.65 21.04
C VAL A 30 10.48 -6.46 21.47
N SER A 31 9.85 -5.78 20.51
CA SER A 31 8.84 -4.75 20.77
C SER A 31 7.50 -5.22 20.22
N HIS A 32 6.42 -5.06 21.00
CA HIS A 32 5.05 -5.45 20.59
C HIS A 32 4.61 -4.83 19.25
N LEU A 33 5.23 -3.72 18.82
CA LEU A 33 5.01 -3.16 17.48
C LEU A 33 5.56 -4.07 16.37
N ASN A 34 6.65 -4.79 16.59
CA ASN A 34 7.32 -5.62 15.59
C ASN A 34 6.48 -6.86 15.19
N THR A 35 5.52 -7.27 16.02
CA THR A 35 4.55 -8.34 15.68
C THR A 35 3.41 -7.82 14.80
N ILE A 36 3.06 -6.53 14.90
CA ILE A 36 1.90 -5.93 14.21
C ILE A 36 2.31 -5.38 12.83
N ILE A 37 3.54 -4.88 12.69
CA ILE A 37 4.08 -4.34 11.44
C ILE A 37 4.00 -5.35 10.27
N PRO A 38 4.38 -6.63 10.42
CA PRO A 38 4.29 -7.62 9.34
C PRO A 38 2.85 -7.90 8.90
N TRP A 39 1.91 -7.88 9.86
CA TRP A 39 0.48 -8.08 9.57
C TRP A 39 -0.09 -6.91 8.77
N PHE A 40 0.27 -5.68 9.12
CA PHE A 40 -0.12 -4.48 8.38
C PHE A 40 0.48 -4.47 6.97
N ALA A 41 1.76 -4.81 6.84
CA ALA A 41 2.43 -4.88 5.54
C ALA A 41 1.83 -5.99 4.64
N GLY A 42 1.49 -7.15 5.20
CA GLY A 42 0.76 -8.20 4.47
C GLY A 42 -0.63 -7.76 4.01
N PHE A 43 -1.35 -7.01 4.86
CA PHE A 43 -2.65 -6.44 4.52
C PHE A 43 -2.57 -5.39 3.39
N GLU A 44 -1.52 -4.56 3.40
CA GLU A 44 -1.21 -3.61 2.34
C GLU A 44 -0.97 -4.30 0.99
N ALA A 45 -0.15 -5.35 0.97
CA ALA A 45 0.11 -6.13 -0.24
C ALA A 45 -1.17 -6.77 -0.80
N LEU A 46 -2.02 -7.32 0.08
CA LEU A 46 -3.32 -7.87 -0.30
C LEU A 46 -4.24 -6.79 -0.90
N CYS A 47 -4.34 -5.62 -0.26
CA CYS A 47 -5.15 -4.52 -0.78
C CYS A 47 -4.60 -3.98 -2.10
N ALA A 48 -3.27 -3.96 -2.28
CA ALA A 48 -2.64 -3.60 -3.55
C ALA A 48 -3.02 -4.58 -4.66
N LEU A 49 -3.05 -5.88 -4.40
CA LEU A 49 -3.53 -6.86 -5.37
C LEU A 49 -5.03 -6.67 -5.68
N LEU A 50 -5.85 -6.34 -4.68
CA LEU A 50 -7.28 -6.08 -4.85
C LEU A 50 -7.57 -4.81 -5.68
N LEU A 51 -6.64 -3.86 -5.80
CA LEU A 51 -6.75 -2.74 -6.75
C LEU A 51 -6.84 -3.21 -8.21
N LEU A 52 -6.33 -4.40 -8.54
CA LEU A 52 -6.44 -4.96 -9.89
C LEU A 52 -7.85 -5.46 -10.21
N VAL A 53 -8.66 -5.75 -9.19
CA VAL A 53 -9.98 -6.36 -9.34
C VAL A 53 -11.05 -5.25 -9.44
N PRO A 54 -11.72 -5.07 -10.59
CA PRO A 54 -12.60 -3.91 -10.83
C PRO A 54 -13.79 -3.83 -9.88
N LYS A 55 -14.30 -4.97 -9.39
CA LYS A 55 -15.43 -5.03 -8.46
C LYS A 55 -15.11 -4.50 -7.07
N VAL A 56 -13.85 -4.60 -6.63
CA VAL A 56 -13.42 -4.27 -5.26
C VAL A 56 -12.37 -3.16 -5.21
N LYS A 57 -11.91 -2.64 -6.36
CA LYS A 57 -10.85 -1.63 -6.44
C LYS A 57 -11.11 -0.38 -5.59
N LYS A 58 -12.36 0.07 -5.48
CA LYS A 58 -12.72 1.25 -4.67
C LYS A 58 -12.53 0.98 -3.18
N ILE A 59 -12.96 -0.19 -2.73
CA ILE A 59 -12.82 -0.62 -1.34
C ILE A 59 -11.34 -0.81 -1.01
N ALA A 60 -10.60 -1.48 -1.90
CA ALA A 60 -9.16 -1.67 -1.78
C ALA A 60 -8.40 -0.33 -1.70
N ALA A 61 -8.78 0.65 -2.53
CA ALA A 61 -8.20 1.99 -2.50
C ALA A 61 -8.46 2.70 -1.17
N ILE A 62 -9.69 2.65 -0.66
CA ILE A 62 -10.04 3.28 0.62
C ILE A 62 -9.28 2.62 1.78
N LEU A 63 -9.17 1.29 1.77
CA LEU A 63 -8.41 0.54 2.78
C LEU A 63 -6.91 0.90 2.76
N LEU A 64 -6.29 0.96 1.57
CA LEU A 64 -4.90 1.39 1.41
C LEU A 64 -4.67 2.81 1.91
N LEU A 65 -5.58 3.73 1.58
CA LEU A 65 -5.47 5.12 2.05
C LEU A 65 -5.56 5.21 3.58
N MET A 66 -6.39 4.38 4.22
CA MET A 66 -6.42 4.31 5.68
C MET A 66 -5.11 3.77 6.25
N VAL A 67 -4.52 2.74 5.64
CA VAL A 67 -3.21 2.22 6.08
C VAL A 67 -2.12 3.28 5.93
N PHE A 68 -2.05 3.97 4.79
CA PHE A 68 -1.10 5.06 4.57
C PHE A 68 -1.30 6.21 5.57
N ALA A 69 -2.55 6.55 5.90
CA ALA A 69 -2.83 7.58 6.91
C ALA A 69 -2.32 7.17 8.30
N ILE A 70 -2.52 5.90 8.70
CA ILE A 70 -2.01 5.38 9.97
C ILE A 70 -0.47 5.40 9.96
N ALA A 71 0.16 4.96 8.88
CA ALA A 71 1.62 4.95 8.75
C ALA A 71 2.22 6.36 8.84
N LEU A 72 1.58 7.37 8.23
CA LEU A 72 1.97 8.78 8.35
C LEU A 72 1.85 9.33 9.77
N ILE A 73 0.84 8.89 10.53
CA ILE A 73 0.68 9.28 11.93
C ILE A 73 1.79 8.66 12.81
N VAL A 74 2.19 7.42 12.51
CA VAL A 74 3.17 6.67 13.30
C VAL A 74 4.61 7.10 13.00
N HIS A 75 4.98 7.24 11.73
CA HIS A 75 6.36 7.52 11.30
C HIS A 75 6.64 9.00 11.05
N GLY A 76 5.60 9.82 10.89
CA GLY A 76 5.71 11.25 10.62
C GLY A 76 5.69 11.58 9.12
N PRO A 77 5.13 12.75 8.72
CA PRO A 77 4.90 13.09 7.31
C PRO A 77 6.17 13.45 6.52
N LEU A 78 7.24 13.84 7.20
CA LEU A 78 8.51 14.21 6.55
C LEU A 78 9.38 13.00 6.22
N ASP A 79 9.31 11.95 7.03
CA ASP A 79 10.03 10.70 6.81
C ASP A 79 9.37 9.85 5.72
N GLU A 80 8.04 9.97 5.55
CA GLU A 80 7.23 9.14 4.63
C GLU A 80 6.66 9.93 3.44
N LEU A 81 7.46 10.81 2.83
CA LEU A 81 7.04 11.58 1.63
C LEU A 81 6.61 10.69 0.45
N VAL A 82 7.19 9.48 0.36
CA VAL A 82 6.87 8.51 -0.69
C VAL A 82 5.43 7.98 -0.54
N LEU A 83 4.90 7.90 0.68
CA LEU A 83 3.53 7.48 0.94
C LEU A 83 2.49 8.41 0.31
N PHE A 84 2.77 9.72 0.23
CA PHE A 84 1.90 10.68 -0.46
C PHE A 84 1.82 10.39 -1.96
N VAL A 85 2.93 10.00 -2.58
CA VAL A 85 2.99 9.62 -4.00
C VAL A 85 2.17 8.36 -4.25
N TYR A 86 2.29 7.36 -3.37
CA TYR A 86 1.48 6.14 -3.45
C TYR A 86 0.00 6.42 -3.21
N ALA A 87 -0.35 7.24 -2.22
CA ALA A 87 -1.73 7.65 -1.96
C ALA A 87 -2.36 8.33 -3.18
N ALA A 88 -1.64 9.24 -3.83
CA ALA A 88 -2.09 9.89 -5.06
C ALA A 88 -2.31 8.86 -6.21
N GLY A 89 -1.37 7.93 -6.37
CA GLY A 89 -1.51 6.84 -7.35
C GLY A 89 -2.71 5.93 -7.06
N VAL A 90 -2.94 5.57 -5.80
CA VAL A 90 -4.06 4.75 -5.36
C VAL A 90 -5.39 5.45 -5.58
N LEU A 91 -5.49 6.74 -5.32
CA LEU A 91 -6.68 7.55 -5.64
C LEU A 91 -6.96 7.52 -7.14
N LEU A 92 -5.93 7.75 -7.95
CA LEU A 92 -6.04 7.77 -9.40
C LEU A 92 -6.47 6.41 -9.97
N VAL A 93 -5.96 5.30 -9.44
CA VAL A 93 -6.34 3.93 -9.85
C VAL A 93 -7.70 3.48 -9.28
N GLY A 94 -7.98 3.82 -8.03
CA GLY A 94 -9.20 3.41 -7.34
C GLY A 94 -10.45 4.11 -7.90
N PHE A 95 -10.33 5.39 -8.25
CA PHE A 95 -11.44 6.23 -8.68
C PHE A 95 -11.48 6.53 -10.18
N SER A 96 -10.50 6.06 -10.95
CA SER A 96 -10.58 6.09 -12.41
C SER A 96 -11.77 5.28 -12.92
N GLY A 97 -12.46 5.78 -13.94
CA GLY A 97 -13.58 5.10 -14.59
C GLY A 97 -13.18 3.77 -15.25
N PRO A 98 -14.14 2.94 -15.69
CA PRO A 98 -13.83 1.75 -16.48
C PRO A 98 -13.00 2.18 -17.68
N SER A 99 -11.78 1.65 -17.78
CA SER A 99 -10.98 1.77 -19.00
C SER A 99 -11.73 1.01 -20.08
N SER A 100 -12.57 1.70 -20.84
CA SER A 100 -13.30 1.18 -21.98
C SER A 100 -12.27 0.56 -22.94
N SER A 101 -12.23 -0.77 -22.92
CA SER A 101 -11.59 -1.62 -23.93
C SER A 101 -12.72 -2.42 -24.53
#